data_AF-A0A6P0XYU7-F1
#
_entry.id   AF-A0A6P0XYU7-F1
#
_cell.length_a   1.000
_cell.length_b   1.000
_cell.length_c   1.000
_cell.angle_alpha   90.00
_cell.angle_beta   90.00
_cell.angle_gamma   90.00
#
_symmetry.space_group_name_H-M   'P 1'
#
loop_
_entity.id
_entity.type
_entity.pdbx_description
1 polymer ?
#
loop_
_entity_poly.entity_id
_entity_poly.type
_entity_poly.pdbx_seq_one_letter_code
_entity_poly.pdbx_strand_id
1 'polypeptide(L)' 'MIFSVVNQKKIPFKTVLMDSWYATQRLMALVDNLEKIYYCPLKINRLVDDTGGIEKYKNIG' A
#
# COMPACT_ATOMS: atom_id res chain seq x y z
N MET A 1 -9.07 0.08 -10.65
CA MET A 1 -8.40 1.39 -10.51
C MET A 1 -6.93 1.30 -10.91
N ILE A 2 -6.05 0.61 -10.16
CA ILE A 2 -4.64 0.44 -10.59
C ILE A 2 -4.43 -0.71 -11.60
N PHE A 3 -5.15 -1.83 -11.41
CA PHE A 3 -5.02 -3.01 -12.27
C PHE A 3 -5.34 -2.72 -13.75
N SER A 4 -6.36 -1.89 -14.01
CA SER A 4 -6.70 -1.47 -15.38
C SER A 4 -5.66 -0.53 -15.98
N VAL A 5 -5.02 0.33 -15.18
CA VAL A 5 -3.92 1.20 -15.64
C VAL A 5 -2.72 0.37 -16.09
N VAL A 6 -2.39 -0.70 -15.36
CA VAL A 6 -1.29 -1.61 -15.70
C VAL A 6 -1.63 -2.52 -16.87
N ASN A 7 -2.74 -3.25 -16.81
CA ASN A 7 -3.02 -4.34 -17.75
C ASN A 7 -3.74 -3.90 -19.03
N GLN A 8 -4.61 -2.89 -18.94
CA GLN A 8 -5.39 -2.43 -20.10
C GLN A 8 -4.72 -1.21 -20.74
N LYS A 9 -4.47 -0.16 -19.95
CA LYS A 9 -3.90 1.09 -20.46
C LYS A 9 -2.39 1.02 -20.66
N LYS A 10 -1.70 0.09 -19.98
CA LYS A 10 -0.24 -0.10 -20.01
C LYS A 10 0.53 1.20 -19.81
N ILE A 11 0.03 2.08 -18.94
CA ILE A 11 0.67 3.37 -18.68
C ILE A 11 1.90 3.12 -17.81
N PRO A 12 3.09 3.59 -18.21
CA PRO A 12 4.27 3.47 -17.38
C PRO A 12 4.19 4.46 -16.22
N PHE A 13 4.34 3.95 -15.00
CA PHE A 13 4.48 4.74 -13.79
C PHE A 13 5.38 3.99 -12.79
N LYS A 14 5.99 4.76 -11.89
CA LYS A 14 6.88 4.25 -10.84
C LYS A 14 6.22 4.25 -9.46
N THR A 15 5.45 5.31 -9.17
CA THR A 15 4.95 5.58 -7.82
C THR A 15 3.45 5.82 -7.82
N VAL A 16 2.76 5.33 -6.79
CA VAL A 16 1.33 5.51 -6.54
C VAL A 16 1.14 6.41 -5.31
N LEU A 17 0.52 7.57 -5.49
CA LEU A 17 0.12 8.42 -4.38
C LEU A 17 -1.33 8.11 -4.00
N MET A 18 -1.57 7.73 -2.75
CA MET A 18 -2.89 7.33 -2.24
C MET A 18 -3.24 8.14 -0.99
N ASP A 19 -4.52 8.43 -0.80
CA ASP A 19 -5.00 8.99 0.46
C ASP A 19 -5.09 7.91 1.56
N SER A 20 -5.31 8.35 2.80
CA SER A 20 -5.40 7.48 3.97
C SER A 20 -6.62 6.55 3.99
N TRP A 21 -7.64 6.83 3.18
CA TRP A 21 -8.83 6.00 3.03
C TRP A 21 -8.52 4.73 2.23
N TYR A 22 -7.56 4.81 1.31
CA TYR A 22 -7.14 3.67 0.49
C TYR A 22 -5.98 2.86 1.07
N ALA A 23 -5.46 3.21 2.26
CA ALA A 23 -4.36 2.53 2.95
C ALA A 23 -4.71 1.12 3.50
N THR A 24 -5.26 0.27 2.63
CA THR A 24 -5.65 -1.11 2.93
C THR A 24 -4.49 -2.06 2.62
N GLN A 25 -4.32 -3.11 3.43
CA GLN A 25 -3.25 -4.10 3.25
C GLN A 25 -3.31 -4.75 1.87
N ARG A 26 -4.51 -5.06 1.38
CA ARG A 26 -4.71 -5.68 0.07
C ARG A 26 -4.27 -4.77 -1.08
N LEU A 27 -4.55 -3.47 -0.99
CA LEU A 27 -4.12 -2.52 -2.03
C LEU A 27 -2.61 -2.34 -2.00
N MET A 28 -2.03 -2.15 -0.81
CA MET A 28 -0.58 -1.99 -0.65
C MET A 28 0.18 -3.22 -1.17
N ALA A 29 -0.22 -4.43 -0.75
CA ALA A 29 0.35 -5.67 -1.26
C ALA A 29 0.16 -5.84 -2.78
N LEU A 30 -0.96 -5.37 -3.34
CA LEU A 30 -1.14 -5.35 -4.80
C LEU A 30 -0.11 -4.44 -5.48
N VAL A 31 0.17 -3.25 -4.92
CA VAL A 31 1.16 -2.33 -5.50
C VAL A 31 2.58 -2.92 -5.39
N ASP A 32 2.91 -3.54 -4.26
CA ASP A 32 4.20 -4.22 -4.06
C ASP A 32 4.39 -5.39 -5.03
N ASN A 33 3.37 -6.24 -5.22
CA ASN A 33 3.38 -7.34 -6.18
C ASN A 33 3.53 -6.88 -7.63
N LEU A 34 3.20 -5.61 -7.92
CA LEU A 34 3.40 -5.00 -9.24
C LEU A 34 4.78 -4.34 -9.37
N GLU A 35 5.65 -4.51 -8.38
CA GLU A 35 6.99 -3.90 -8.29
C GLU A 35 6.94 -2.36 -8.39
N LYS A 36 5.92 -1.76 -7.76
CA LYS A 36 5.72 -0.31 -7.72
C LYS A 36 5.86 0.23 -6.31
N ILE A 37 6.23 1.50 -6.21
CA ILE A 37 6.34 2.18 -4.91
C ILE A 37 5.01 2.85 -4.62
N TYR A 38 4.57 2.87 -3.36
CA TYR A 38 3.41 3.65 -2.93
C TYR A 38 3.73 4.58 -1.77
N TYR A 39 2.99 5.68 -1.69
CA TYR A 39 2.95 6.55 -0.52
C TYR A 39 1.50 6.74 -0.11
N CYS A 40 1.20 6.53 1.17
CA CYS A 40 -0.11 6.84 1.74
C CYS A 40 0.02 7.26 3.21
N PRO A 41 -0.74 8.25 3.67
CA PRO A 41 -0.82 8.54 5.10
C PRO A 41 -1.54 7.40 5.81
N LEU A 42 -0.96 6.88 6.90
CA LEU A 42 -1.60 5.88 7.74
C LEU A 42 -2.35 6.54 8.90
N LYS A 43 -3.55 6.04 9.21
CA LYS A 43 -4.30 6.48 10.39
C LYS A 43 -3.73 5.85 11.64
N ILE A 44 -3.74 6.58 12.76
CA ILE A 44 -3.16 6.14 14.04
C ILE A 44 -3.75 4.82 14.57
N ASN A 45 -5.02 4.56 14.27
CA ASN A 45 -5.73 3.34 14.65
C ASN A 45 -5.41 2.13 13.75
N ARG A 46 -4.43 2.26 12.84
CA ARG A 46 -3.99 1.14 11.99
C ARG A 46 -3.06 0.26 12.81
N LEU A 47 -3.37 -1.03 12.83
CA LEU A 47 -2.51 -2.06 13.40
C LEU A 47 -1.43 -2.43 12.37
N VAL A 48 -0.16 -2.24 12.73
CA VAL A 48 1.02 -2.52 11.90
C VAL A 48 2.06 -3.31 12.69
N ASP A 49 2.92 -4.03 11.97
CA ASP A 49 4.12 -4.65 12.52
C ASP A 49 5.31 -4.29 11.62
N ASP A 50 6.23 -3.49 12.15
CA ASP A 50 7.42 -3.01 11.44
C ASP A 50 8.64 -3.93 11.68
N THR A 51 8.48 -5.00 12.45
CA THR A 51 9.56 -5.94 12.77
C THR A 51 9.66 -7.12 11.80
N GLY A 52 8.79 -7.17 10.80
CA GLY A 52 8.80 -8.23 9.79
C GLY A 52 8.23 -9.57 10.29
N GLY A 53 7.27 -9.54 11.22
CA GLY A 53 6.57 -10.71 11.75
C GLY A 53 7.07 -11.19 13.12
N ILE A 54 7.92 -10.42 13.80
CA ILE A 54 8.49 -10.80 15.10
C ILE A 54 7.54 -10.38 16.24
N GLU A 55 6.99 -9.18 16.15
CA GLU A 55 6.06 -8.64 17.14
C GLU A 55 4.59 -8.77 16.71
N LYS A 56 3.69 -8.65 17.68
CA LYS A 56 2.26 -8.54 17.39
C LYS A 56 1.97 -7.16 16.78
N TYR A 57 0.99 -7.12 15.89
CA TYR A 57 0.47 -5.89 15.35
C TYR A 57 0.06 -4.91 16.47
N LYS A 58 0.51 -3.66 16.35
CA LYS A 58 0.25 -2.56 17.29
C LYS A 58 -0.19 -1.31 16.53
N ASN A 59 -0.88 -0.40 17.22
CA ASN A 59 -1.24 0.88 16.63
C ASN A 59 0.02 1.67 16.28
N ILE A 60 -0.11 2.55 15.30
CA ILE A 60 0.95 3.52 14.97
C ILE A 60 1.03 4.50 16.15
N GLY A 61 2.20 4.59 16.78
CA GLY A 61 2.49 5.42 17.94
C GLY A 61 3.21 6.71 17.57
#